data_AF-A0A4V2JHP9-F1
#
_entry.id   AF-A0A4V2JHP9-F1
#
_cell.length_a   1.000
_cell.length_b   1.000
_cell.length_c   1.000
_cell.angle_alpha   90.00
_cell.angle_beta   90.00
_cell.angle_gamma   90.00
#
_symmetry.space_group_name_H-M   'P 1'
#
loop_
_entity.id
_entity.type
_entity.pdbx_description
1 polymer ?
#
loop_
_entity_poly.entity_id
_entity_poly.type
_entity_poly.pdbx_seq_one_letter_code
_entity_poly.pdbx_strand_id
1 'polypeptide(L)'
;MRKIIAMVLAVVACGASLTLTTASDAVAAGRSPQCVKVRKFFNRGHQRYVRLTNLCAGRAACYVIVLPHRPDPRGRLAKAATRDIRYGTTTAPRALYVKNTRC
;
A
#
# COMPACT_ATOMS: atom_id res chain seq x y z
N MET A 1 23.72 51.61 -47.53
CA MET A 1 22.63 51.35 -46.55
C MET A 1 22.29 49.87 -46.66
N ARG A 2 22.32 48.97 -45.69
CA ARG A 2 22.42 48.99 -44.22
C ARG A 2 23.02 47.63 -43.77
N LYS A 3 24.02 47.72 -42.89
CA LYS A 3 24.36 46.93 -41.69
C LYS A 3 24.16 45.40 -41.70
N ILE A 4 25.31 44.71 -41.66
CA ILE A 4 25.51 43.34 -41.16
C ILE A 4 25.03 43.28 -39.71
N ILE A 5 24.10 42.37 -39.38
CA ILE A 5 23.67 42.10 -38.01
C ILE A 5 24.17 40.72 -37.63
N ALA A 6 25.20 40.71 -36.78
CA ALA A 6 25.66 39.55 -36.05
C ALA A 6 24.60 39.14 -35.02
N MET A 7 24.14 37.89 -35.07
CA MET A 7 23.35 37.27 -34.02
C MET A 7 24.31 36.57 -33.06
N VAL A 8 24.45 37.13 -31.87
CA VAL A 8 25.23 36.56 -30.76
C VAL A 8 24.52 35.30 -30.25
N LEU A 9 25.21 34.16 -30.32
CA LEU A 9 24.84 32.94 -29.61
C LEU A 9 25.01 33.16 -28.10
N ALA A 10 23.91 33.31 -27.38
CA ALA A 10 23.89 33.19 -25.93
C ALA A 10 23.42 31.78 -25.54
N VAL A 11 24.39 30.90 -25.29
CA VAL A 11 24.15 29.61 -24.64
C VAL A 11 23.94 29.90 -23.16
N VAL A 12 22.68 29.99 -22.72
CA VAL A 12 22.35 30.01 -21.29
C VAL A 12 22.27 28.56 -20.81
N ALA A 13 23.37 28.07 -20.25
CA ALA A 13 23.37 26.86 -19.44
C ALA A 13 22.75 27.17 -18.07
N CYS A 14 21.42 27.10 -17.97
CA CYS A 14 20.77 26.98 -16.66
C CYS A 14 20.93 25.53 -16.21
N GLY A 15 22.04 25.26 -15.52
CA GLY A 15 22.21 24.07 -14.71
C GLY A 15 21.15 24.07 -13.61
N ALA A 16 20.00 23.46 -13.87
CA ALA A 16 19.10 23.06 -12.82
C ALA A 16 19.73 21.86 -12.12
N SER A 17 20.60 22.14 -11.13
CA SER A 17 20.89 21.19 -10.07
C SER A 17 19.54 20.85 -9.42
N LEU A 18 18.92 19.77 -9.88
CA LEU A 18 17.88 19.07 -9.13
C LEU A 18 18.56 18.45 -7.91
N THR A 19 18.87 19.31 -6.96
CA THR A 19 19.25 18.97 -5.59
C THR A 19 18.20 17.98 -5.11
N LEU A 20 18.66 16.79 -4.70
CA LEU A 20 17.82 15.77 -4.12
C LEU A 20 16.94 16.40 -3.04
N THR A 21 15.68 16.65 -3.36
CA THR A 21 14.67 16.84 -2.32
C THR A 21 14.51 15.47 -1.70
N THR A 22 15.25 15.28 -0.60
CA THR A 22 14.96 14.35 0.47
C THR A 22 13.47 14.10 0.49
N ALA A 23 13.06 12.87 0.18
CA ALA A 23 11.68 12.45 0.37
C ALA A 23 11.32 12.85 1.80
N SER A 24 10.45 13.84 1.94
CA SER A 24 9.94 14.24 3.23
C SER A 24 9.34 12.99 3.83
N ASP A 25 9.97 12.45 4.86
CA ASP A 25 9.30 11.55 5.79
C ASP A 25 8.17 12.39 6.39
N ALA A 26 7.04 12.40 5.69
CA ALA A 26 5.78 12.82 6.23
C ALA A 26 5.43 11.78 7.30
N VAL A 27 6.04 11.95 8.48
CA VAL A 27 5.65 11.28 9.71
C VAL A 27 4.29 11.85 10.06
N ALA A 28 3.26 11.28 9.43
CA ALA A 28 1.90 11.35 9.90
C ALA A 28 1.89 10.65 11.27
N ALA A 29 2.11 11.46 12.31
CA ALA A 29 2.07 11.02 13.69
C ALA A 29 0.79 10.21 13.96
N GLY A 30 0.98 9.00 14.49
CA GLY A 30 -0.06 8.28 15.25
C GLY A 30 -0.71 7.05 14.59
N ARG A 31 -0.63 6.84 13.26
CA ARG A 31 -1.22 5.63 12.63
C ARG A 31 -0.15 4.70 12.08
N SER A 32 -0.07 3.49 12.63
CA SER A 32 0.76 2.42 12.09
C SER A 32 0.44 2.22 10.60
N PRO A 33 1.44 2.12 9.71
CA PRO A 33 1.19 2.00 8.28
C PRO A 33 0.25 0.83 7.98
N GLN A 34 -0.81 1.10 7.21
CA GLN A 34 -1.79 0.10 6.78
C GLN A 34 -1.17 -0.78 5.67
N CYS A 35 -0.29 -1.69 6.07
CA CYS A 35 0.51 -2.55 5.19
C CYS A 35 -0.33 -3.61 4.47
N VAL A 36 -1.22 -4.27 5.20
CA VAL A 36 -2.11 -5.31 4.67
C VAL A 36 -3.28 -4.63 3.97
N LYS A 37 -3.44 -4.92 2.68
CA LYS A 37 -4.55 -4.45 1.85
C LYS A 37 -5.41 -5.62 1.42
N VAL A 38 -6.72 -5.40 1.47
CA VAL A 38 -7.71 -6.31 0.89
C VAL A 38 -7.69 -6.12 -0.62
N ARG A 39 -7.49 -7.22 -1.36
CA ARG A 39 -7.62 -7.25 -2.82
C ARG A 39 -9.02 -7.63 -3.25
N LYS A 40 -9.58 -8.69 -2.65
CA LYS A 40 -10.96 -9.13 -2.90
C LYS A 40 -11.47 -10.04 -1.81
N PHE A 41 -12.78 -10.01 -1.59
CA PHE A 41 -13.52 -11.06 -0.90
C PHE A 41 -14.10 -12.02 -1.93
N PHE A 42 -14.02 -13.33 -1.67
CA PHE A 42 -14.55 -14.34 -2.57
C PHE A 42 -14.92 -15.62 -1.83
N ASN A 43 -15.67 -16.51 -2.47
CA ASN A 43 -16.02 -17.82 -1.94
C ASN A 43 -15.35 -18.92 -2.77
N ARG A 44 -15.05 -20.05 -2.13
CA ARG A 44 -14.63 -21.29 -2.80
C ARG A 44 -15.44 -22.43 -2.18
N GLY A 45 -16.43 -22.93 -2.91
CA GLY A 45 -17.46 -23.81 -2.34
C GLY A 45 -18.19 -23.13 -1.17
N HIS A 46 -18.36 -23.86 -0.07
CA HIS A 46 -19.01 -23.36 1.16
C HIS A 46 -18.08 -22.54 2.07
N GLN A 47 -16.89 -22.16 1.59
CA GLN A 47 -15.87 -21.46 2.37
C GLN A 47 -15.72 -20.01 1.88
N ARG A 48 -15.56 -19.08 2.83
CA ARG A 48 -15.32 -17.66 2.58
C ARG A 48 -13.84 -17.32 2.72
N TYR A 49 -13.33 -16.59 1.74
CA TYR A 49 -11.93 -16.17 1.66
C TYR A 49 -11.79 -14.66 1.45
N VAL A 50 -10.68 -14.13 1.93
CA VAL A 50 -10.21 -12.79 1.58
C VAL A 50 -8.78 -12.88 1.04
N ARG A 51 -8.54 -12.28 -0.12
CA ARG A 51 -7.19 -12.14 -0.68
C ARG A 51 -6.55 -10.91 -0.07
N LEU A 52 -5.47 -11.11 0.67
CA LEU A 52 -4.70 -10.05 1.31
C LEU A 52 -3.33 -9.94 0.65
N THR A 53 -2.85 -8.71 0.48
CA THR A 53 -1.47 -8.41 0.07
C THR A 53 -0.81 -7.53 1.12
N ASN A 54 0.40 -7.88 1.53
CA ASN A 54 1.25 -7.00 2.33
C ASN A 54 2.08 -6.10 1.40
N LEU A 55 1.81 -4.80 1.43
CA LEU A 55 2.49 -3.80 0.60
C LEU A 55 3.73 -3.19 1.27
N CYS A 56 4.03 -3.54 2.52
CA CYS A 56 5.24 -3.04 3.17
C CYS A 56 6.47 -3.78 2.65
N ALA A 57 7.40 -3.03 2.05
CA ALA A 57 8.53 -3.56 1.28
C ALA A 57 9.57 -4.34 2.12
N GLY A 58 9.66 -4.08 3.43
CA GLY A 58 10.72 -4.63 4.28
C GLY A 58 10.26 -5.50 5.46
N ARG A 59 8.97 -5.62 5.74
CA ARG A 59 8.50 -6.24 6.99
C ARG A 59 7.27 -7.11 6.80
N ALA A 60 7.15 -8.09 7.69
CA ALA A 60 5.89 -8.79 7.85
C ALA A 60 4.84 -7.84 8.47
N ALA A 61 3.58 -8.10 8.18
CA ALA A 61 2.46 -7.33 8.70
C ALA A 61 1.41 -8.26 9.32
N CYS A 62 0.87 -7.84 10.47
CA CYS A 62 -0.18 -8.57 11.15
C CYS A 62 -1.55 -7.95 10.87
N TYR A 63 -2.56 -8.80 10.79
CA TYR A 63 -3.91 -8.42 10.45
C TYR A 63 -4.93 -9.13 11.33
N VAL A 64 -6.11 -8.52 11.41
CA VAL A 64 -7.30 -9.09 12.02
C VAL A 64 -8.46 -8.88 11.06
N ILE A 65 -9.20 -9.95 10.75
CA ILE A 65 -10.40 -9.92 9.92
C ILE A 65 -11.59 -9.75 10.87
N VAL A 66 -12.29 -8.63 10.77
CA VAL A 66 -13.38 -8.30 11.70
C VAL A 66 -14.67 -8.97 11.25
N LEU A 67 -15.23 -9.83 12.10
CA LEU A 67 -16.47 -10.55 11.84
C LEU A 67 -17.55 -10.16 12.86
N PRO A 68 -18.80 -9.94 12.43
CA PRO A 68 -19.89 -9.66 13.36
C PRO A 68 -20.25 -10.93 14.15
N HIS A 69 -20.40 -10.78 15.47
CA HIS A 69 -20.83 -11.84 16.40
C HIS A 69 -19.99 -13.13 16.36
N ARG A 70 -18.73 -13.05 15.91
CA ARG A 70 -17.81 -14.19 15.79
C ARG A 70 -16.41 -13.77 16.25
N PRO A 71 -15.56 -14.70 16.71
CA PRO A 71 -14.16 -14.40 16.95
C PRO A 71 -13.46 -13.96 15.67
N ASP A 72 -12.68 -12.87 15.76
CA ASP A 72 -11.94 -12.32 14.62
C ASP A 72 -10.70 -13.17 14.27
N PRO A 73 -10.60 -13.74 13.04
CA PRO A 73 -9.39 -14.41 12.58
C PRO A 73 -8.22 -13.43 12.52
N ARG A 74 -7.07 -13.86 13.04
CA ARG A 74 -5.83 -13.08 13.06
C ARG A 74 -4.74 -13.82 12.33
N GLY A 75 -3.76 -13.08 11.81
CA GLY A 75 -2.60 -13.72 11.20
C GLY A 75 -1.49 -12.75 10.81
N ARG A 76 -0.45 -13.32 10.21
CA ARG A 76 0.74 -12.62 9.73
C ARG A 76 0.93 -12.88 8.25
N LEU A 77 1.19 -11.83 7.49
CA LEU A 77 1.66 -11.91 6.09
C LEU A 77 3.14 -11.56 6.05
N ALA A 78 3.93 -12.40 5.37
CA ALA A 78 5.32 -12.09 5.07
C ALA A 78 5.44 -10.84 4.17
N LYS A 79 6.66 -10.28 4.06
CA LYS A 79 6.95 -9.13 3.20
C LYS A 79 6.51 -9.41 1.76
N ALA A 80 5.89 -8.43 1.11
CA ALA A 80 5.39 -8.52 -0.27
C ALA A 80 4.46 -9.72 -0.58
N ALA A 81 3.97 -10.44 0.42
CA ALA A 81 3.21 -11.66 0.21
C ALA A 81 1.75 -11.35 -0.16
N THR A 82 1.20 -12.15 -1.07
CA THR A 82 -0.24 -12.24 -1.31
C THR A 82 -0.75 -13.60 -0.89
N ARG A 83 -1.80 -13.65 -0.06
CA ARG A 83 -2.36 -14.88 0.50
C ARG A 83 -3.88 -14.83 0.45
N ASP A 84 -4.48 -15.98 0.16
CA ASP A 84 -5.92 -16.20 0.29
C ASP A 84 -6.20 -16.78 1.68
N ILE A 85 -6.84 -15.99 2.55
CA ILE A 85 -7.10 -16.35 3.95
C ILE A 85 -8.55 -16.79 4.08
N ARG A 86 -8.76 -18.03 4.53
CA ARG A 86 -10.08 -18.53 4.93
C ARG A 86 -10.48 -17.85 6.24
N TYR A 87 -11.65 -17.23 6.28
CA TYR A 87 -12.15 -16.56 7.48
C TYR A 87 -13.49 -17.09 7.99
N GLY A 88 -14.15 -17.97 7.24
CA GLY A 88 -15.41 -18.56 7.66
C GLY A 88 -16.06 -19.39 6.56
N THR A 89 -17.32 -19.74 6.76
CA THR A 89 -18.16 -20.48 5.82
C THR A 89 -19.23 -19.57 5.22
N THR A 90 -19.88 -20.00 4.14
CA THR A 90 -20.98 -19.25 3.51
C THR A 90 -22.19 -19.07 4.43
N THR A 91 -22.38 -19.98 5.41
CA THR A 91 -23.40 -19.91 6.46
C THR A 91 -23.09 -18.88 7.55
N ALA A 92 -21.82 -18.45 7.67
CA ALA A 92 -21.42 -17.40 8.60
C ALA A 92 -21.54 -16.00 7.95
N PRO A 93 -21.67 -14.94 8.78
CA PRO A 93 -21.63 -13.57 8.29
C PRO A 93 -20.36 -13.24 7.50
N ARG A 94 -20.45 -12.23 6.64
CA ARG A 94 -19.29 -11.69 5.91
C ARG A 94 -18.41 -10.88 6.85
N ALA A 95 -17.12 -10.83 6.54
CA ALA A 95 -16.20 -9.89 7.18
C ALA A 95 -16.63 -8.45 6.90
N LEU A 96 -16.58 -7.60 7.92
CA LEU A 96 -16.87 -6.17 7.80
C LEU A 96 -15.69 -5.44 7.16
N TYR A 97 -14.49 -5.67 7.69
CA TYR A 97 -13.25 -5.10 7.19
C TYR A 97 -12.04 -5.88 7.71
N VAL A 98 -10.85 -5.52 7.24
CA VAL A 98 -9.57 -6.05 7.74
C VAL A 98 -8.80 -4.90 8.37
N LYS A 99 -8.42 -5.05 9.64
CA LYS A 99 -7.58 -4.09 10.35
C LYS A 99 -6.13 -4.55 10.37
N ASN A 100 -5.22 -3.62 10.14
CA ASN A 100 -3.81 -3.80 10.42
C ASN A 100 -3.59 -3.71 11.93
N THR A 101 -2.81 -4.63 12.48
CA THR A 101 -2.42 -4.61 13.90
C THR A 101 -0.92 -4.70 14.02
N ARG A 102 -0.42 -4.35 15.21
CA ARG A 102 0.95 -4.72 15.57
C ARG A 102 1.06 -6.25 15.57
N CYS A 103 2.17 -6.73 15.01
CA CYS A 103 2.75 -7.98 15.46
C CYS A 103 3.42 -7.69 16.81
#